data_AF-A0A820JT95-F1
#
_entry.id   AF-A0A820JT95-F1
#
_cell.length_a   1.000
_cell.length_b   1.000
_cell.length_c   1.000
_cell.angle_alpha   90.00
_cell.angle_beta   90.00
_cell.angle_gamma   90.00
#
_symmetry.space_group_name_H-M   'P 1'
#
loop_
_entity.id
_entity.type
_entity.pdbx_description
1 polymer ?
#
loop_
_entity_poly.entity_id
_entity_poly.type
_entity_poly.pdbx_seq_one_letter_code
_entity_poly.pdbx_strand_id
1 'polypeptide(L)'
;MAVEFWKAKHSRLFVLYLGVPIGISCLPILNASHWVVYCLLIKLLHTPQSGEDVNFAEKLIHLYCRTIVDVYDESLELYSLHAHLHLPSQVRLHGGLSTSSAFTFESCIKYLKSKVHGTKHLASQIAYWYDVETMVKTTQIEIAVPCGINKINIQNEQMNDYRHTLMNLIRTHGQDLDNIIFYKRYKQLFITFHTVLYDRPYKCRSYIVSYVTNSDGNDILSYGNIIIFYQYMNQFFAFIQKYYLSRKKLSHSIELPVEVCNKLDEMYPLLALSNDYDIIPVLTFRHKCIMIQFEDVYCLSELRIDFEHD
;
A
#
# COMPACT_ATOMS: atom_id res chain seq x y z
N MET A 1 -14.51 12.46 12.49
CA MET A 1 -15.49 11.35 12.48
C MET A 1 -15.11 10.43 13.64
N ALA A 2 -16.04 10.17 14.57
CA ALA A 2 -15.77 9.25 15.68
C ALA A 2 -15.51 7.82 15.16
N VAL A 3 -14.71 7.06 15.89
CA VAL A 3 -14.28 5.69 15.53
C VAL A 3 -15.49 4.75 15.33
N GLU A 4 -16.59 4.99 16.04
CA GLU A 4 -17.85 4.24 15.93
C GLU A 4 -18.49 4.28 14.53
N PHE A 5 -18.16 5.28 13.69
CA PHE A 5 -18.67 5.38 12.31
C PHE A 5 -17.73 4.75 11.28
N TRP A 6 -16.63 4.14 11.72
CA TRP A 6 -15.66 3.55 10.82
C TRP A 6 -16.18 2.25 10.23
N LYS A 7 -16.30 2.20 8.91
CA LYS A 7 -16.39 0.94 8.16
C LYS A 7 -15.09 0.14 8.30
N ALA A 8 -15.17 -1.18 8.17
CA ALA A 8 -14.05 -2.11 8.26
C ALA A 8 -12.81 -1.70 7.43
N LYS A 9 -13.02 -1.18 6.21
CA LYS A 9 -11.93 -0.67 5.36
C LYS A 9 -11.13 0.48 5.99
N HIS A 10 -11.77 1.36 6.76
CA HIS A 10 -11.09 2.47 7.43
C HIS A 10 -10.29 1.95 8.62
N SER A 11 -10.84 0.99 9.37
CA SER A 11 -10.12 0.32 10.44
C SER A 11 -8.90 -0.45 9.92
N ARG A 12 -9.04 -1.16 8.79
CA ARG A 12 -7.91 -1.81 8.11
C ARG A 12 -6.85 -0.80 7.68
N LEU A 13 -7.26 0.27 7.01
CA LEU A 13 -6.36 1.34 6.59
C LEU A 13 -5.58 1.94 7.77
N PHE A 14 -6.28 2.15 8.88
CA PHE A 14 -5.70 2.67 10.11
C PHE A 14 -4.71 1.67 10.71
N VAL A 15 -5.12 0.44 11.03
CA VAL A 15 -4.23 -0.55 11.68
C VAL A 15 -3.00 -0.87 10.83
N LEU A 16 -3.16 -1.03 9.52
CA LEU A 16 -2.05 -1.47 8.66
C LEU A 16 -1.11 -0.34 8.21
N TYR A 17 -1.60 0.90 8.05
CA TYR A 17 -0.83 1.91 7.32
C TYR A 17 -0.70 3.25 8.05
N LEU A 18 -1.78 3.77 8.65
CA LEU A 18 -1.80 5.13 9.22
C LEU A 18 -1.62 5.17 10.74
N GLY A 19 -2.02 4.10 11.41
CA GLY A 19 -2.27 4.08 12.84
C GLY A 19 -1.00 4.19 13.67
N VAL A 20 0.11 3.62 13.22
CA VAL A 20 1.40 3.66 13.92
C VAL A 20 1.89 5.10 14.16
N PRO A 21 2.16 5.91 13.12
CA PRO A 21 2.64 7.28 13.32
C PRO A 21 1.62 8.18 14.03
N ILE A 22 0.31 7.97 13.79
CA ILE A 22 -0.75 8.71 14.50
C ILE A 22 -0.76 8.34 15.99
N GLY A 23 -0.68 7.05 16.31
CA GLY A 23 -0.68 6.56 17.69
C GLY A 23 0.51 7.09 18.48
N ILE A 24 1.71 7.07 17.89
CA ILE A 24 2.92 7.64 18.50
C ILE A 24 2.76 9.14 18.76
N SER A 25 2.09 9.87 17.88
CA SER A 25 1.92 11.33 18.02
C SER A 25 0.86 11.72 19.03
N CYS A 26 -0.15 10.87 19.26
CA CYS A 26 -1.38 11.24 19.96
C CYS A 26 -1.60 10.51 21.29
N LEU A 27 -0.97 9.35 21.50
CA LEU A 27 -1.18 8.53 22.69
C LEU A 27 -0.06 8.70 23.72
N PRO A 28 -0.33 8.49 25.02
CA PRO A 28 0.73 8.35 26.02
C PRO A 28 1.69 7.22 25.64
N ILE A 29 2.97 7.35 26.02
CA ILE A 29 4.06 6.47 25.55
C ILE A 29 3.78 4.98 25.75
N LEU A 30 3.16 4.60 26.88
CA LEU A 30 2.80 3.21 27.18
C LEU A 30 1.72 2.68 26.21
N ASN A 31 0.64 3.45 26.01
CA ASN A 31 -0.43 3.10 25.09
C ASN A 31 0.06 3.12 23.63
N ALA A 32 0.92 4.08 23.26
CA ALA A 32 1.54 4.14 21.94
C ALA A 32 2.40 2.89 21.67
N SER A 33 3.25 2.50 22.62
CA SER A 33 4.11 1.31 22.50
C SER A 33 3.28 0.05 22.34
N HIS A 34 2.24 -0.11 23.15
CA HIS A 34 1.33 -1.26 23.06
C HIS A 34 0.51 -1.28 21.76
N TRP A 35 0.08 -0.11 21.28
CA TRP A 35 -0.58 0.06 19.98
C TRP A 35 0.33 -0.30 18.81
N VAL A 36 1.60 0.09 18.87
CA VAL A 36 2.60 -0.28 17.85
C VAL A 36 2.77 -1.79 17.76
N VAL A 37 2.87 -2.48 18.90
CA VAL A 37 2.93 -3.96 18.94
C VAL A 37 1.75 -4.58 18.20
N TYR A 38 0.53 -4.08 18.46
CA TYR A 38 -0.68 -4.55 17.77
C TYR A 38 -0.66 -4.28 16.27
N CYS A 39 -0.27 -3.08 15.84
CA CYS A 39 -0.22 -2.78 14.41
C CYS A 39 0.82 -3.65 13.68
N LEU A 40 1.99 -3.84 14.28
CA LEU A 40 3.05 -4.66 13.70
C LEU A 40 2.63 -6.12 13.58
N LEU A 41 2.07 -6.71 14.64
CA LEU A 41 1.67 -8.12 14.59
C LEU A 41 0.59 -8.35 13.52
N ILE A 42 -0.41 -7.45 13.42
CA ILE A 42 -1.48 -7.59 12.42
C ILE A 42 -0.92 -7.42 11.02
N LYS A 43 -0.03 -6.44 10.80
CA LYS A 43 0.58 -6.19 9.48
C LYS A 43 1.50 -7.32 9.02
N LEU A 44 2.25 -7.94 9.93
CA LEU A 44 3.08 -9.11 9.65
C LEU A 44 2.21 -10.31 9.25
N LEU A 45 1.14 -10.59 10.01
CA LEU A 45 0.22 -11.69 9.71
C LEU A 45 -0.62 -11.40 8.46
N HIS A 46 -0.87 -10.14 8.13
CA HIS A 46 -1.63 -9.74 6.94
C HIS A 46 -0.97 -10.20 5.65
N THR A 47 0.32 -9.90 5.50
CA THR A 47 1.11 -10.22 4.30
C THR A 47 2.51 -10.70 4.71
N PRO A 48 2.63 -11.91 5.29
CA PRO A 48 3.91 -12.44 5.73
C PRO A 48 4.81 -12.71 4.51
N GLN A 49 6.09 -12.33 4.60
CA GLN A 49 7.07 -12.59 3.54
C GLN A 49 7.86 -13.86 3.81
N SER A 50 7.92 -14.30 5.07
CA SER A 50 8.61 -15.51 5.49
C SER A 50 7.91 -16.17 6.69
N GLY A 51 8.29 -17.42 7.00
CA GLY A 51 7.86 -18.06 8.24
C GLY A 51 8.39 -17.35 9.49
N GLU A 52 9.53 -16.65 9.37
CA GLU A 52 10.10 -15.85 10.45
C GLU A 52 9.22 -14.64 10.80
N ASP A 53 8.61 -13.98 9.81
CA ASP A 53 7.63 -12.91 10.06
C ASP A 53 6.45 -13.43 10.90
N VAL A 54 5.97 -14.65 10.62
CA VAL A 54 4.86 -15.27 11.37
C VAL A 54 5.29 -15.62 12.79
N ASN A 55 6.49 -16.19 12.97
CA ASN A 55 7.05 -16.50 14.28
C ASN A 55 7.28 -15.23 15.10
N PHE A 56 7.72 -14.15 14.48
CA PHE A 56 7.91 -12.86 15.14
C PHE A 56 6.56 -12.25 15.55
N ALA A 57 5.55 -12.30 14.68
CA ALA A 57 4.20 -11.86 15.01
C ALA A 57 3.58 -12.67 16.16
N GLU A 58 3.84 -13.96 16.25
CA GLU A 58 3.43 -14.80 17.38
C GLU A 58 4.11 -14.36 18.70
N LYS A 59 5.39 -13.97 18.67
CA LYS A 59 6.02 -13.37 19.86
C LYS A 59 5.33 -12.06 20.26
N LEU A 60 5.02 -11.20 19.28
CA LEU A 60 4.34 -9.92 19.52
C LEU A 60 2.93 -10.11 20.09
N ILE A 61 2.19 -11.13 19.62
CA ILE A 61 0.83 -11.41 20.10
C ILE A 61 0.82 -11.88 21.55
N HIS A 62 1.78 -12.73 21.94
CA HIS A 62 1.93 -13.13 23.33
C HIS A 62 2.35 -11.96 24.22
N LEU A 63 3.25 -11.08 23.75
CA LEU A 63 3.62 -9.87 24.46
C LEU A 63 2.41 -8.95 24.67
N TYR A 64 1.64 -8.71 23.60
CA TYR A 64 0.42 -7.89 23.63
C TYR A 64 -0.59 -8.45 24.62
N CYS A 65 -0.97 -9.73 24.50
CA CYS A 65 -1.94 -10.34 25.39
C CYS A 65 -1.50 -10.37 26.86
N ARG A 66 -0.20 -10.54 27.13
CA ARG A 66 0.33 -10.54 28.51
C ARG A 66 0.28 -9.16 29.16
N THR A 67 0.42 -8.09 28.37
CA THR A 67 0.57 -6.72 28.89
C THR A 67 -0.69 -5.86 28.74
N ILE A 68 -1.75 -6.38 28.10
CA ILE A 68 -2.98 -5.62 27.85
C ILE A 68 -3.66 -5.11 29.13
N VAL A 69 -3.67 -5.93 30.18
CA VAL A 69 -4.30 -5.62 31.47
C VAL A 69 -3.54 -4.49 32.17
N ASP A 70 -2.20 -4.53 32.11
CA ASP A 70 -1.34 -3.50 32.70
C ASP A 70 -1.47 -2.14 31.99
N VAL A 71 -1.80 -2.13 30.69
CA VAL A 71 -1.82 -0.92 29.85
C VAL A 71 -3.19 -0.26 29.79
N TYR A 72 -4.28 -1.03 29.84
CA TYR A 72 -5.62 -0.50 29.63
C TYR A 72 -6.56 -0.73 30.82
N ASP A 73 -6.93 -1.97 31.13
CA ASP A 73 -7.72 -2.38 32.31
C ASP A 73 -7.97 -3.92 32.30
N GLU A 74 -8.31 -4.49 33.46
CA GLU A 74 -8.72 -5.90 33.62
C GLU A 74 -10.00 -6.26 32.84
N SER A 75 -10.89 -5.29 32.57
CA SER A 75 -12.14 -5.56 31.84
C SER A 75 -11.96 -5.97 30.38
N LEU A 76 -10.72 -5.96 29.87
CA LEU A 76 -10.38 -6.21 28.46
C LEU A 76 -9.92 -7.65 28.18
N GLU A 77 -10.06 -8.58 29.12
CA GLU A 77 -9.98 -10.04 28.89
C GLU A 77 -11.17 -10.53 28.04
N LEU A 78 -11.22 -10.08 26.80
CA LEU A 78 -12.28 -10.41 25.85
C LEU A 78 -11.92 -11.69 25.10
N TYR A 79 -12.93 -12.52 24.85
CA TYR A 79 -12.82 -13.70 23.99
C TYR A 79 -12.11 -13.41 22.66
N SER A 80 -12.33 -12.22 22.09
CA SER A 80 -11.65 -11.78 20.88
C SER A 80 -10.13 -11.79 21.01
N LEU A 81 -9.57 -11.38 22.16
CA LEU A 81 -8.14 -11.39 22.41
C LEU A 81 -7.58 -12.81 22.47
N HIS A 82 -8.32 -13.75 23.06
CA HIS A 82 -7.94 -15.16 23.05
C HIS A 82 -7.92 -15.72 21.63
N ALA A 83 -8.93 -15.39 20.82
CA ALA A 83 -8.98 -15.80 19.41
C ALA A 83 -7.78 -15.26 18.60
N HIS A 84 -7.24 -14.09 18.96
CA HIS A 84 -6.06 -13.54 18.29
C HIS A 84 -4.85 -14.47 18.45
N LEU A 85 -4.65 -15.16 19.58
CA LEU A 85 -3.54 -16.09 19.81
C LEU A 85 -3.47 -17.22 18.76
N HIS A 86 -4.59 -17.53 18.09
CA HIS A 86 -4.63 -18.54 17.04
C HIS A 86 -4.32 -17.98 15.64
N LEU A 87 -4.25 -16.66 15.44
CA LEU A 87 -3.99 -16.08 14.12
C LEU A 87 -2.66 -16.57 13.49
N PRO A 88 -1.53 -16.70 14.22
CA PRO A 88 -0.32 -17.25 13.64
C PRO A 88 -0.49 -18.68 13.11
N SER A 89 -1.19 -19.55 13.83
CA SER A 89 -1.46 -20.92 13.36
C SER A 89 -2.39 -20.93 12.14
N GLN A 90 -3.41 -20.07 12.12
CA GLN A 90 -4.26 -19.89 10.95
C GLN A 90 -3.45 -19.42 9.73
N VAL A 91 -2.53 -18.46 9.91
CA VAL A 91 -1.69 -17.96 8.83
C VAL A 91 -0.74 -19.02 8.29
N ARG A 92 -0.18 -19.87 9.16
CA ARG A 92 0.65 -21.02 8.73
C ARG A 92 -0.13 -22.04 7.91
N LEU A 93 -1.40 -22.26 8.23
CA LEU A 93 -2.25 -23.26 7.57
C LEU A 93 -2.92 -22.73 6.29
N HIS A 94 -3.27 -21.44 6.24
CA HIS A 94 -4.16 -20.87 5.22
C HIS A 94 -3.57 -19.70 4.43
N GLY A 95 -2.35 -19.26 4.75
CA GLY A 95 -1.73 -18.07 4.16
C GLY A 95 -2.07 -16.78 4.92
N GLY A 96 -1.58 -15.64 4.44
CA GLY A 96 -1.75 -14.34 5.09
C GLY A 96 -3.21 -13.97 5.38
N LEU A 97 -3.45 -13.11 6.37
CA LEU A 97 -4.81 -12.66 6.70
C LEU A 97 -5.49 -11.97 5.51
N SER A 98 -4.71 -11.39 4.60
CA SER A 98 -5.21 -10.81 3.36
C SER A 98 -6.01 -11.80 2.51
N THR A 99 -5.54 -13.04 2.37
CA THR A 99 -6.14 -14.06 1.52
C THR A 99 -7.27 -14.81 2.20
N SER A 100 -7.33 -14.78 3.53
CA SER A 100 -8.37 -15.42 4.35
C SER A 100 -9.41 -14.43 4.88
N SER A 101 -9.29 -13.14 4.56
CA SER A 101 -10.23 -12.11 5.01
C SER A 101 -11.60 -12.18 4.32
N ALA A 102 -12.62 -11.66 5.02
CA ALA A 102 -13.97 -11.54 4.48
C ALA A 102 -14.10 -10.45 3.38
N PHE A 103 -13.09 -9.61 3.17
CA PHE A 103 -13.17 -8.47 2.23
C PHE A 103 -13.45 -8.91 0.79
N THR A 104 -12.86 -10.01 0.34
CA THR A 104 -13.12 -10.57 -1.00
C THR A 104 -14.57 -11.03 -1.13
N PHE A 105 -15.10 -11.66 -0.08
CA PHE A 105 -16.49 -12.12 -0.06
C PHE A 105 -17.49 -10.95 -0.02
N GLU A 106 -17.24 -9.93 0.81
CA GLU A 106 -18.05 -8.71 0.84
C GLU A 106 -18.06 -7.98 -0.50
N SER A 107 -16.90 -7.92 -1.18
CA SER A 107 -16.77 -7.36 -2.53
C SER A 107 -17.65 -8.13 -3.53
N CYS A 108 -17.64 -9.46 -3.46
CA CYS A 108 -18.48 -10.32 -4.29
C CYS A 108 -19.97 -10.08 -4.01
N ILE A 109 -20.39 -10.05 -2.74
CA ILE A 109 -21.79 -9.75 -2.36
C ILE A 109 -22.22 -8.40 -2.91
N LYS A 110 -21.39 -7.37 -2.78
CA LYS A 110 -21.69 -6.03 -3.30
C LYS A 110 -21.86 -6.04 -4.82
N TYR A 111 -21.00 -6.76 -5.53
CA TYR A 111 -21.11 -6.96 -6.97
C TYR A 111 -22.43 -7.66 -7.35
N LEU A 112 -22.76 -8.78 -6.71
CA LEU A 112 -24.01 -9.51 -6.93
C LEU A 112 -25.23 -8.64 -6.63
N LYS A 113 -25.18 -7.85 -5.56
CA LYS A 113 -26.25 -6.91 -5.19
C LYS A 113 -26.50 -5.85 -6.26
N SER A 114 -25.46 -5.38 -6.96
CA SER A 114 -25.64 -4.43 -8.08
C SER A 114 -26.37 -5.02 -9.28
N LYS A 115 -26.57 -6.35 -9.34
CA LYS A 115 -27.36 -7.02 -10.37
C LYS A 115 -28.86 -7.07 -10.03
N VAL A 116 -29.25 -6.65 -8.83
CA VAL A 116 -30.65 -6.58 -8.40
C VAL A 116 -31.22 -5.20 -8.72
N HIS A 117 -32.30 -5.15 -9.51
CA HIS A 117 -32.91 -3.90 -9.98
C HIS A 117 -34.37 -3.72 -9.49
N GLY A 118 -34.89 -4.66 -8.69
CA GLY A 118 -36.26 -4.63 -8.17
C GLY A 118 -36.43 -5.45 -6.89
N THR A 119 -37.67 -5.62 -6.42
CA THR A 119 -37.97 -6.24 -5.12
C THR A 119 -38.46 -7.71 -5.20
N LYS A 120 -38.75 -8.22 -6.40
CA LYS A 120 -39.26 -9.59 -6.62
C LYS A 120 -38.25 -10.45 -7.35
N HIS A 121 -38.24 -11.75 -7.07
CA HIS A 121 -37.40 -12.75 -7.75
C HIS A 121 -35.90 -12.38 -7.76
N LEU A 122 -35.37 -11.92 -6.62
CA LEU A 122 -34.01 -11.38 -6.52
C LEU A 122 -32.95 -12.38 -6.98
N ALA A 123 -33.05 -13.64 -6.56
CA ALA A 123 -32.11 -14.69 -6.96
C ALA A 123 -32.12 -14.92 -8.48
N SER A 124 -33.30 -14.92 -9.10
CA SER A 124 -33.45 -15.08 -10.55
C SER A 124 -32.84 -13.90 -11.32
N GLN A 125 -32.99 -12.67 -10.82
CA GLN A 125 -32.33 -11.50 -11.42
C GLN A 125 -30.81 -11.61 -11.36
N ILE A 126 -30.26 -12.00 -10.20
CA ILE A 126 -28.82 -12.18 -10.03
C ILE A 126 -28.31 -13.25 -11.00
N ALA A 127 -28.96 -14.42 -11.03
CA ALA A 127 -28.59 -15.52 -11.92
C ALA A 127 -28.62 -15.10 -13.39
N TYR A 128 -29.73 -14.49 -13.84
CA TYR A 128 -29.86 -14.02 -15.22
C TYR A 128 -28.74 -13.04 -15.63
N TRP A 129 -28.46 -12.02 -14.82
CA TRP A 129 -27.43 -11.04 -15.16
C TRP A 129 -26.01 -11.59 -15.06
N TYR A 130 -25.77 -12.55 -14.16
CA TYR A 130 -24.51 -13.25 -14.08
C TYR A 130 -24.29 -14.14 -15.31
N ASP A 131 -25.32 -14.88 -15.73
CA ASP A 131 -25.29 -15.72 -16.92
C ASP A 131 -25.07 -14.88 -18.19
N VAL A 132 -25.81 -13.77 -18.36
CA VAL A 132 -25.58 -12.84 -19.47
C VAL A 132 -24.14 -12.34 -19.48
N GLU A 133 -23.58 -11.96 -18.33
CA GLU A 133 -22.22 -11.44 -18.25
C GLU A 133 -21.17 -12.51 -18.56
N THR A 134 -21.35 -13.74 -18.07
CA THR A 134 -20.43 -14.86 -18.33
C THR A 134 -20.50 -15.34 -19.78
N MET A 135 -21.70 -15.36 -20.38
CA MET A 135 -21.88 -15.72 -21.79
C MET A 135 -21.29 -14.66 -22.72
N VAL A 136 -21.48 -13.37 -22.42
CA VAL A 136 -20.90 -12.26 -23.20
C VAL A 136 -19.37 -12.20 -23.02
N LYS A 137 -18.87 -12.51 -21.81
CA LYS A 137 -17.43 -12.63 -21.51
C LYS A 137 -16.91 -14.05 -21.81
N THR A 138 -17.26 -14.62 -22.95
CA THR A 138 -16.62 -15.85 -23.49
C THR A 138 -15.16 -15.61 -23.90
N THR A 139 -14.67 -14.37 -23.79
CA THR A 139 -13.26 -14.03 -23.96
C THR A 139 -12.43 -14.78 -22.93
N GLN A 140 -11.45 -15.56 -23.40
CA GLN A 140 -10.40 -16.09 -22.53
C GLN A 140 -9.84 -14.93 -21.70
N ILE A 141 -9.54 -15.18 -20.42
CA ILE A 141 -8.90 -14.19 -19.57
C ILE A 141 -7.52 -13.91 -20.18
N GLU A 142 -7.44 -12.85 -20.98
CA GLU A 142 -6.17 -12.36 -21.49
C GLU A 142 -5.44 -11.66 -20.34
N ILE A 143 -4.19 -12.06 -20.10
CA ILE A 143 -3.33 -11.39 -19.15
C ILE A 143 -3.19 -9.94 -19.63
N ALA A 144 -3.66 -8.99 -18.83
CA ALA A 144 -3.63 -7.58 -19.20
C ALA A 144 -2.19 -7.15 -19.52
N VAL A 145 -1.94 -6.81 -20.78
CA VAL A 145 -0.64 -6.35 -21.25
C VAL A 145 -0.32 -5.01 -20.59
N PRO A 146 0.91 -4.80 -20.07
CA PRO A 146 1.30 -3.54 -19.51
C PRO A 146 1.12 -2.38 -20.49
N CYS A 147 0.49 -1.29 -20.05
CA CYS A 147 0.19 -0.17 -20.94
C CYS A 147 0.20 1.18 -20.24
N GLY A 148 0.68 2.18 -20.98
CA GLY A 148 0.51 3.59 -20.62
C GLY A 148 -0.92 4.05 -20.90
N ILE A 149 -1.47 4.82 -19.96
CA ILE A 149 -2.85 5.31 -20.02
C ILE A 149 -2.85 6.83 -19.87
N ASN A 150 -3.76 7.49 -20.60
CA ASN A 150 -3.89 8.96 -20.68
C ASN A 150 -2.60 9.62 -21.18
N LYS A 151 -2.38 9.56 -22.49
CA LYS A 151 -1.26 10.24 -23.15
C LYS A 151 -1.25 11.74 -22.84
N ILE A 152 -0.07 12.31 -22.68
CA ILE A 152 0.13 13.74 -22.45
C ILE A 152 1.27 14.25 -23.34
N ASN A 153 1.16 15.49 -23.81
CA ASN A 153 2.25 16.15 -24.52
C ASN A 153 3.25 16.76 -23.50
N ILE A 154 4.54 16.66 -23.76
CA ILE A 154 5.59 17.24 -22.91
C ILE A 154 5.52 18.78 -22.81
N GLN A 155 4.89 19.43 -23.78
CA GLN A 155 4.61 20.88 -23.79
C GLN A 155 3.39 21.26 -22.94
N ASN A 156 2.70 20.30 -22.32
CA ASN A 156 1.59 20.61 -21.42
C ASN A 156 2.07 21.45 -20.23
N GLU A 157 1.26 22.42 -19.80
CA GLU A 157 1.59 23.34 -18.71
C GLU A 157 1.88 22.64 -17.39
N GLN A 158 1.22 21.52 -17.11
CA GLN A 158 1.46 20.71 -15.91
C GLN A 158 2.90 20.15 -15.84
N MET A 159 3.63 20.13 -16.95
CA MET A 159 5.02 19.70 -17.01
C MET A 159 6.02 20.84 -16.78
N ASN A 160 5.59 22.10 -16.67
CA ASN A 160 6.50 23.26 -16.66
C ASN A 160 7.62 23.14 -15.61
N ASP A 161 7.27 22.75 -14.39
CA ASP A 161 8.22 22.64 -13.27
C ASP A 161 9.23 21.49 -13.45
N TYR A 162 8.88 20.49 -14.26
CA TYR A 162 9.63 19.24 -14.39
C TYR A 162 10.35 19.10 -15.73
N ARG A 163 9.90 19.83 -16.77
CA ARG A 163 10.28 19.62 -18.17
C ARG A 163 11.79 19.66 -18.36
N HIS A 164 12.45 20.71 -17.87
CA HIS A 164 13.89 20.89 -18.07
C HIS A 164 14.69 19.71 -17.48
N THR A 165 14.41 19.35 -16.23
CA THR A 165 15.07 18.25 -15.52
C THR A 165 14.83 16.91 -16.21
N LEU A 166 13.58 16.63 -16.60
CA LEU A 166 13.22 15.41 -17.31
C LEU A 166 13.95 15.29 -18.67
N MET A 167 13.94 16.34 -19.48
CA MET A 167 14.61 16.32 -20.79
C MET A 167 16.12 16.11 -20.65
N ASN A 168 16.74 16.72 -19.64
CA ASN A 168 18.17 16.53 -19.40
C ASN A 168 18.47 15.10 -18.98
N LEU A 169 17.68 14.50 -18.08
CA LEU A 169 17.87 13.12 -17.66
C LEU A 169 17.64 12.12 -18.81
N ILE A 170 16.64 12.34 -19.66
CA ILE A 170 16.41 11.49 -20.84
C ILE A 170 17.66 11.51 -21.75
N ARG A 171 18.23 12.69 -21.99
CA ARG A 171 19.45 12.83 -22.81
C ARG A 171 20.67 12.19 -22.16
N THR A 172 20.87 12.35 -20.85
CA THR A 172 22.01 11.70 -20.16
C THR A 172 21.90 10.19 -20.15
N HIS A 173 20.68 9.64 -20.20
CA HIS A 173 20.43 8.21 -20.38
C HIS A 173 20.53 7.75 -21.85
N GLY A 174 20.93 8.62 -22.77
CA GLY A 174 21.10 8.30 -24.19
C GLY A 174 19.80 7.96 -24.92
N GLN A 175 18.66 8.41 -24.41
CA GLN A 175 17.35 8.14 -25.00
C GLN A 175 16.94 9.27 -25.96
N ASP A 176 16.41 8.89 -27.11
CA ASP A 176 15.92 9.83 -28.12
C ASP A 176 14.51 10.33 -27.79
N LEU A 177 14.36 11.65 -27.69
CA LEU A 177 13.12 12.33 -27.34
C LEU A 177 12.02 12.17 -28.38
N ASP A 178 12.37 12.05 -29.66
CA ASP A 178 11.39 11.96 -30.74
C ASP A 178 10.64 10.61 -30.73
N ASN A 179 11.23 9.61 -30.06
CA ASN A 179 10.70 8.26 -29.92
C ASN A 179 10.01 8.01 -28.56
N ILE A 180 9.68 9.08 -27.82
CA ILE A 180 9.08 8.98 -26.49
C ILE A 180 7.60 9.36 -26.50
N ILE A 181 6.79 8.52 -25.84
CA ILE A 181 5.37 8.81 -25.57
C ILE A 181 5.17 8.91 -24.06
N PHE A 182 4.62 10.03 -23.59
CA PHE A 182 4.36 10.28 -22.17
C PHE A 182 2.92 9.91 -21.76
N TYR A 183 2.75 9.45 -20.53
CA TYR A 183 1.48 8.97 -19.97
C TYR A 183 1.28 9.44 -18.52
N LYS A 184 0.05 9.83 -18.17
CA LYS A 184 -0.30 10.20 -16.79
C LYS A 184 -0.52 8.99 -15.87
N ARG A 185 -0.67 7.80 -16.42
CA ARG A 185 -0.93 6.57 -15.68
C ARG A 185 -0.26 5.40 -16.37
N TYR A 186 0.02 4.36 -15.60
CA TYR A 186 0.56 3.10 -16.09
C TYR A 186 -0.21 1.96 -15.44
N LYS A 187 -0.62 0.98 -16.26
CA LYS A 187 -1.33 -0.21 -15.79
C LYS A 187 -0.45 -1.43 -16.02
N GLN A 188 -0.26 -2.21 -14.96
CA GLN A 188 0.43 -3.49 -14.98
C GLN A 188 -0.44 -4.52 -14.27
N LEU A 189 -0.84 -5.56 -15.00
CA LEU A 189 -1.81 -6.55 -14.52
C LEU A 189 -3.08 -5.85 -14.01
N PHE A 190 -3.40 -6.03 -12.72
CA PHE A 190 -4.56 -5.45 -12.06
C PHE A 190 -4.25 -4.12 -11.34
N ILE A 191 -2.98 -3.70 -11.31
CA ILE A 191 -2.55 -2.49 -10.61
C ILE A 191 -2.48 -1.32 -11.59
N THR A 192 -3.07 -0.19 -11.19
CA THR A 192 -2.91 1.09 -11.91
C THR A 192 -2.14 2.07 -11.05
N PHE A 193 -0.97 2.49 -11.53
CA PHE A 193 -0.14 3.53 -10.94
C PHE A 193 -0.53 4.89 -11.53
N HIS A 194 -0.51 5.91 -10.67
CA HIS A 194 -0.87 7.27 -11.02
C HIS A 194 0.35 8.18 -10.92
N THR A 195 0.30 9.30 -11.63
CA THR A 195 1.31 10.35 -11.54
C THR A 195 0.83 11.47 -10.63
N VAL A 196 1.74 12.29 -10.12
CA VAL A 196 1.42 13.54 -9.40
C VAL A 196 0.53 14.47 -10.25
N LEU A 197 0.69 14.41 -11.58
CA LEU A 197 -0.03 15.24 -12.56
C LEU A 197 -1.46 14.74 -12.84
N TYR A 198 -1.82 13.58 -12.31
CA TYR A 198 -3.15 13.02 -12.44
C TYR A 198 -4.06 13.55 -11.34
N ASP A 199 -4.67 14.70 -11.60
CA ASP A 199 -5.67 15.25 -10.70
C ASP A 199 -7.03 14.56 -10.91
N ARG A 200 -7.47 13.80 -9.90
CA ARG A 200 -8.88 13.47 -9.73
C ARG A 200 -9.26 13.84 -8.31
N PRO A 201 -10.09 14.90 -8.14
CA PRO A 201 -10.62 15.27 -6.84
C PRO A 201 -11.24 14.05 -6.15
N TYR A 202 -10.95 13.89 -4.85
CA TYR A 202 -11.54 12.87 -3.98
C TYR A 202 -11.17 11.40 -4.30
N LYS A 203 -10.09 11.13 -5.06
CA LYS A 203 -9.57 9.77 -5.29
C LYS A 203 -8.17 9.56 -4.68
N CYS A 204 -7.85 8.30 -4.37
CA CYS A 204 -6.64 7.88 -3.67
C CYS A 204 -5.35 8.39 -4.36
N ARG A 205 -4.51 9.09 -3.60
CA ARG A 205 -3.17 9.54 -4.00
C ARG A 205 -2.24 8.33 -4.12
N SER A 206 -2.14 7.78 -5.31
CA SER A 206 -1.38 6.55 -5.61
C SER A 206 -0.18 6.80 -6.53
N TYR A 207 0.42 7.98 -6.38
CA TYR A 207 1.64 8.39 -7.09
C TYR A 207 2.92 8.09 -6.29
N ILE A 208 2.80 7.60 -5.07
CA ILE A 208 3.97 7.24 -4.24
C ILE A 208 4.22 5.75 -4.39
N VAL A 209 5.46 5.39 -4.67
CA VAL A 209 5.85 4.00 -4.97
C VAL A 209 7.16 3.66 -4.26
N SER A 210 7.27 2.40 -3.83
CA SER A 210 8.54 1.80 -3.47
C SER A 210 9.10 1.01 -4.65
N TYR A 211 10.42 1.05 -4.83
CA TYR A 211 11.11 0.41 -5.94
C TYR A 211 12.48 -0.10 -5.51
N VAL A 212 13.02 -1.07 -6.24
CA VAL A 212 14.36 -1.61 -5.99
C VAL A 212 15.33 -1.05 -7.01
N THR A 213 16.44 -0.51 -6.51
CA THR A 213 17.60 -0.18 -7.34
C THR A 213 18.71 -1.17 -7.05
N ASN A 214 19.32 -1.74 -8.07
CA ASN A 214 20.49 -2.59 -7.91
C ASN A 214 21.74 -1.69 -7.87
N SER A 215 22.43 -1.68 -6.74
CA SER A 215 23.75 -1.05 -6.60
C SER A 215 24.69 -2.08 -5.99
N ASP A 216 25.80 -2.36 -6.68
CA ASP A 216 26.87 -3.23 -6.19
C ASP A 216 26.41 -4.65 -5.79
N GLY A 217 25.41 -5.19 -6.49
CA GLY A 217 24.88 -6.54 -6.25
C GLY A 217 23.90 -6.66 -5.08
N ASN A 218 23.57 -5.54 -4.42
CA ASN A 218 22.55 -5.49 -3.38
C ASN A 218 21.30 -4.73 -3.87
N ASP A 219 20.14 -5.32 -3.56
CA ASP A 219 18.85 -4.70 -3.80
C ASP A 219 18.58 -3.64 -2.74
N ILE A 220 18.60 -2.37 -3.14
CA ILE A 220 18.32 -1.24 -2.25
C ILE A 220 16.85 -0.83 -2.43
N LEU A 221 16.09 -0.88 -1.34
CA LEU A 221 14.73 -0.38 -1.29
C LEU A 221 14.72 1.15 -1.25
N SER A 222 14.06 1.76 -2.24
CA SER A 222 13.92 3.20 -2.40
C SER A 222 12.45 3.60 -2.56
N TYR A 223 12.16 4.90 -2.40
CA TYR A 223 10.81 5.45 -2.49
C TYR A 223 10.80 6.71 -3.33
N GLY A 224 9.67 6.99 -3.99
CA GLY A 224 9.56 8.16 -4.84
C GLY A 224 8.15 8.55 -5.22
N ASN A 225 7.98 9.83 -5.56
CA ASN A 225 6.79 10.35 -6.21
C ASN A 225 6.92 10.19 -7.73
N ILE A 226 5.97 9.50 -8.35
CA ILE A 226 5.90 9.33 -9.80
C ILE A 226 5.40 10.63 -10.42
N ILE A 227 6.27 11.33 -11.14
CA ILE A 227 5.93 12.59 -11.79
C ILE A 227 5.29 12.33 -13.15
N ILE A 228 5.90 11.48 -13.98
CA ILE A 228 5.34 11.09 -15.28
C ILE A 228 5.84 9.71 -15.70
N PHE A 229 5.02 8.97 -16.45
CA PHE A 229 5.45 7.76 -17.15
C PHE A 229 5.80 8.08 -18.60
N TYR A 230 6.72 7.32 -19.17
CA TYR A 230 6.95 7.36 -20.60
C TYR A 230 7.37 6.01 -21.16
N GLN A 231 7.23 5.86 -22.46
CA GLN A 231 7.63 4.67 -23.20
C GLN A 231 8.75 5.03 -24.17
N TYR A 232 9.78 4.19 -24.20
CA TYR A 232 10.91 4.27 -25.13
C TYR A 232 11.31 2.85 -25.54
N MET A 233 11.44 2.58 -26.84
CA MET A 233 11.82 1.25 -27.38
C MET A 233 11.01 0.08 -26.79
N ASN A 234 9.68 0.25 -26.71
CA ASN A 234 8.74 -0.72 -26.09
C ASN A 234 8.96 -1.02 -24.60
N GLN A 235 9.79 -0.24 -23.91
CA GLN A 235 9.95 -0.31 -22.46
C GLN A 235 9.30 0.90 -21.80
N PHE A 236 8.82 0.70 -20.58
CA PHE A 236 8.19 1.75 -19.79
C PHE A 236 9.12 2.22 -18.68
N PHE A 237 9.18 3.53 -18.51
CA PHE A 237 9.98 4.22 -17.51
C PHE A 237 9.11 5.18 -16.72
N ALA A 238 9.55 5.48 -15.50
CA ALA A 238 8.97 6.50 -14.66
C ALA A 238 10.03 7.55 -14.34
N PHE A 239 9.65 8.81 -14.53
CA PHE A 239 10.37 9.95 -13.97
C PHE A 239 9.89 10.18 -12.54
N ILE A 240 10.81 10.11 -11.58
CA ILE A 240 10.51 10.05 -10.16
C ILE A 240 11.27 11.12 -9.39
N GLN A 241 10.60 11.73 -8.42
CA GLN A 241 11.21 12.54 -7.36
C GLN A 241 11.52 11.65 -6.16
N LYS A 242 12.76 11.65 -5.67
CA LYS A 242 13.26 10.69 -4.69
C LYS A 242 12.90 11.08 -3.25
N TYR A 243 12.80 10.08 -2.39
CA TYR A 243 12.87 10.25 -0.94
C TYR A 243 14.23 9.75 -0.42
N TYR A 244 14.69 10.35 0.67
CA TYR A 244 15.87 9.90 1.42
C TYR A 244 15.51 9.53 2.85
N LEU A 245 16.16 8.50 3.36
CA LEU A 245 15.98 8.03 4.73
C LEU A 245 16.32 9.14 5.71
N SER A 246 15.39 9.44 6.61
CA SER A 246 15.63 10.37 7.71
C SER A 246 16.54 9.74 8.74
N ARG A 247 17.30 10.58 9.46
CA ARG A 247 18.00 10.16 10.68
C ARG A 247 17.03 9.89 11.84
N LYS A 248 15.83 10.48 11.79
CA LYS A 248 14.75 10.23 12.75
C LYS A 248 14.14 8.85 12.46
N LYS A 249 13.71 8.19 13.54
CA LYS A 249 13.03 6.89 13.52
C LYS A 249 11.81 6.97 14.41
N LEU A 250 10.77 6.20 14.09
CA LEU A 250 9.58 6.12 14.95
C LEU A 250 9.91 5.47 16.28
N SER A 251 10.83 4.52 16.27
CA SER A 251 11.31 3.84 17.47
C SER A 251 11.95 4.77 18.51
N HIS A 252 12.41 5.97 18.13
CA HIS A 252 12.97 6.93 19.09
C HIS A 252 11.91 7.52 20.03
N SER A 253 10.63 7.45 19.67
CA SER A 253 9.52 8.04 20.42
C SER A 253 8.75 7.03 21.27
N ILE A 254 9.22 5.79 21.37
CA ILE A 254 8.56 4.69 22.08
C ILE A 254 9.57 3.83 22.83
N GLU A 255 9.09 3.04 23.79
CA GLU A 255 9.91 2.14 24.59
C GLU A 255 9.52 0.68 24.31
N LEU A 256 10.26 0.03 23.40
CA LEU A 256 10.05 -1.36 23.02
C LEU A 256 11.39 -2.11 22.88
N PRO A 257 11.38 -3.45 22.90
CA PRO A 257 12.58 -4.23 22.65
C PRO A 257 13.20 -3.91 21.29
N VAL A 258 14.54 -3.95 21.20
CA VAL A 258 15.32 -3.56 20.00
C VAL A 258 14.84 -4.25 18.73
N GLU A 259 14.51 -5.55 18.81
CA GLU A 259 13.99 -6.31 17.65
C GLU A 259 12.68 -5.72 17.12
N VAL A 260 11.80 -5.26 18.01
CA VAL A 260 10.51 -4.64 17.65
C VAL A 260 10.74 -3.25 17.05
N CYS A 261 11.66 -2.48 17.63
CA CYS A 261 12.05 -1.17 17.09
C CYS A 261 12.65 -1.28 15.68
N ASN A 262 13.51 -2.27 15.45
CA ASN A 262 14.08 -2.51 14.12
C ASN A 262 13.00 -2.85 13.10
N LYS A 263 12.06 -3.75 13.46
CA LYS A 263 10.96 -4.13 12.56
C LYS A 263 9.98 -2.98 12.33
N LEU A 264 9.75 -2.14 13.35
CA LEU A 264 8.96 -0.92 13.22
C LEU A 264 9.53 0.01 12.15
N ASP A 265 10.80 0.37 12.27
CA ASP A 265 11.44 1.32 11.36
C ASP A 265 11.62 0.75 9.95
N GLU A 266 11.73 -0.57 9.80
CA GLU A 266 11.70 -1.26 8.51
C GLU A 266 10.31 -1.14 7.84
N MET A 267 9.23 -1.36 8.59
CA MET A 267 7.87 -1.40 8.05
C MET A 267 7.22 -0.01 7.90
N TYR A 268 7.73 0.99 8.62
CA TYR A 268 7.25 2.37 8.67
C TYR A 268 8.41 3.37 8.64
N PRO A 269 9.23 3.39 7.57
CA PRO A 269 10.38 4.27 7.49
C PRO A 269 9.97 5.75 7.50
N LEU A 270 10.76 6.57 8.19
CA LEU A 270 10.69 8.02 8.12
C LEU A 270 11.61 8.53 7.02
N LEU A 271 11.05 9.32 6.11
CA LEU A 271 11.67 9.73 4.86
C LEU A 271 11.47 11.24 4.64
N ALA A 272 12.48 11.89 4.07
CA ALA A 272 12.40 13.27 3.62
C ALA A 272 12.29 13.31 2.09
N LEU A 273 11.35 14.09 1.57
CA LEU A 273 11.23 14.33 0.13
C LEU A 273 12.38 15.22 -0.34
N SER A 274 13.07 14.83 -1.41
CA SER A 274 14.18 15.60 -1.96
C SER A 274 13.78 16.37 -3.23
N ASN A 275 14.68 17.23 -3.70
CA ASN A 275 14.61 17.83 -5.03
C ASN A 275 15.44 17.05 -6.06
N ASP A 276 15.80 15.82 -5.74
CA ASP A 276 16.53 14.94 -6.65
C ASP A 276 15.55 14.10 -7.45
N TYR A 277 15.84 13.99 -8.73
CA TYR A 277 15.01 13.28 -9.68
C TYR A 277 15.79 12.22 -10.41
N ASP A 278 15.09 11.17 -10.83
CA ASP A 278 15.68 10.03 -11.51
C ASP A 278 14.71 9.43 -12.53
N ILE A 279 15.27 8.61 -13.42
CA ILE A 279 14.52 7.82 -14.38
C ILE A 279 14.74 6.35 -14.02
N ILE A 280 13.64 5.65 -13.72
CA ILE A 280 13.72 4.22 -13.40
C ILE A 280 12.80 3.39 -14.31
N PRO A 281 13.20 2.16 -14.69
CA PRO A 281 12.30 1.23 -15.36
C PRO A 281 11.12 0.90 -14.45
N VAL A 282 9.88 0.90 -14.96
CA VAL A 282 8.69 0.58 -14.16
C VAL A 282 8.71 -0.85 -13.62
N LEU A 283 9.50 -1.74 -14.24
CA LEU A 283 9.70 -3.12 -13.78
C LEU A 283 10.36 -3.21 -12.40
N THR A 284 11.00 -2.13 -11.94
CA THR A 284 11.61 -2.05 -10.60
C THR A 284 10.61 -1.73 -9.49
N PHE A 285 9.37 -1.39 -9.85
CA PHE A 285 8.33 -1.04 -8.88
C PHE A 285 7.95 -2.25 -8.04
N ARG A 286 7.79 -2.06 -6.74
CA ARG A 286 7.28 -3.06 -5.81
C ARG A 286 5.84 -2.78 -5.45
N HIS A 287 5.60 -1.70 -4.69
CA HIS A 287 4.32 -1.42 -4.06
C HIS A 287 3.99 0.06 -4.12
N LYS A 288 2.70 0.37 -4.20
CA LYS A 288 2.23 1.71 -3.86
C LYS A 288 2.51 1.97 -2.39
N CYS A 289 2.64 3.24 -2.02
CA CYS A 289 2.84 3.63 -0.63
C CYS A 289 1.76 4.59 -0.16
N ILE A 290 1.39 4.46 1.11
CA ILE A 290 0.65 5.47 1.85
C ILE A 290 1.66 6.34 2.58
N MET A 291 1.44 7.64 2.54
CA MET A 291 2.27 8.62 3.20
C MET A 291 1.44 9.37 4.23
N ILE A 292 2.04 9.59 5.40
CA ILE A 292 1.52 10.46 6.42
C ILE A 292 2.63 11.37 6.93
N GLN A 293 2.31 12.65 7.12
CA GLN A 293 3.26 13.59 7.68
C GLN A 293 3.50 13.27 9.15
N PHE A 294 4.77 13.26 9.55
CA PHE A 294 5.22 13.06 10.91
C PHE A 294 6.27 14.13 11.22
N GLU A 295 5.88 15.15 11.97
CA GLU A 295 6.68 16.37 12.17
C GLU A 295 7.08 17.03 10.83
N ASP A 296 8.39 17.16 10.58
CA ASP A 296 9.03 17.71 9.39
C ASP A 296 9.38 16.66 8.34
N VAL A 297 9.07 15.39 8.59
CA VAL A 297 9.33 14.26 7.69
C VAL A 297 8.05 13.49 7.37
N TYR A 298 8.16 12.45 6.56
CA TYR A 298 7.04 11.61 6.14
C TYR A 298 7.26 10.17 6.57
N CYS A 299 6.26 9.58 7.23
CA CYS A 299 6.20 8.14 7.43
C CYS A 299 5.55 7.52 6.20
N LEU A 300 6.25 6.58 5.55
CA LEU A 300 5.69 5.81 4.45
C LEU A 300 5.38 4.39 4.87
N SER A 301 4.39 3.79 4.24
CA SER A 301 4.07 2.38 4.39
C SER A 301 3.65 1.78 3.05
N GLU A 302 4.24 0.64 2.70
CA GLU A 302 3.89 -0.09 1.47
C GLU A 302 2.50 -0.74 1.55
N LEU A 303 1.66 -0.55 0.54
CA LEU A 303 0.46 -1.35 0.31
C LEU A 303 0.84 -2.61 -0.46
N ARG A 304 1.11 -3.70 0.26
CA ARG A 304 1.52 -4.97 -0.34
C ARG A 304 0.40 -5.67 -1.11
N ILE A 305 -0.86 -5.33 -0.81
CA ILE A 305 -2.04 -5.84 -1.52
C ILE A 305 -2.94 -4.68 -1.91
N ASP A 306 -3.07 -4.48 -3.22
CA ASP A 306 -3.78 -3.36 -3.84
C ASP A 306 -5.18 -3.75 -4.36
N PHE A 307 -5.59 -5.01 -4.17
CA PHE A 307 -6.91 -5.52 -4.61
C PHE A 307 -7.93 -5.62 -3.47
N GLU A 308 -7.51 -5.31 -2.26
CA GLU A 308 -8.34 -5.35 -1.09
C GLU A 308 -9.18 -4.07 -1.01
N HIS A 309 -10.48 -4.23 -1.27
CA HIS A 309 -11.55 -3.23 -1.24
C HIS A 309 -11.17 -1.81 -0.73
N ASP A 310 -11.12 -0.82 -1.63
CA ASP A 310 -11.18 0.63 -1.35
C ASP A 310 -12.62 1.13 -1.16
#